data_AF-A0ABD6RUQ7-F1
#
_entry.id   AF-A0ABD6RUQ7-F1
#
_cell.length_a   1.000
_cell.length_b   1.000
_cell.length_c   1.000
_cell.angle_alpha   90.00
_cell.angle_beta   90.00
_cell.angle_gamma   90.00
#
_symmetry.space_group_name_H-M   'P 1'
#
loop_
_entity.id
_entity.type
_entity.pdbx_description
1 polymer ?
#
loop_
_entity_poly.entity_id
_entity_poly.type
_entity_poly.pdbx_seq_one_letter_code
_entity_poly.pdbx_strand_id
1 'polypeptide(L)'
;MLLKNLKKQKVKKQKNTDIENRMLIHFNTQYSSISPYADSTVVKTPDTVIKGSLYSKHNRFVSEEYLLNYRSNNNNLGFRTGVASFFQRDAALTFVNLNMEEEGEDIIELPSFKNIRVGLSTAIKSRRSVRRYSNKFMSLNDVANILYYTQGICDEVEPYNLESNEKKIKLRANPSAGGLYPIQLYVYMKNIKDLEDGVYTYYPYSHSLKPIKVNKESLKIDKFAEFGTLNSENANIIVFYVYNFLKNSRKYGDGGFAYALIETGEIAQNLQLVSTALGYGACDIGGYEKQYIEELLNIDGVLKHVVHMTVVGWEQED
;
A
#
# COMPACT_ATOMS: atom_id res chain seq x y z
N MET A 1 -26.26 29.85 -11.84
CA MET A 1 -25.31 30.68 -12.61
C MET A 1 -24.07 30.97 -11.76
N LEU A 2 -23.27 29.95 -11.42
CA LEU A 2 -21.99 30.07 -10.68
C LEU A 2 -21.19 28.74 -10.73
N LEU A 3 -20.97 28.21 -11.93
CA LEU A 3 -20.09 27.06 -12.21
C LEU A 3 -19.10 27.41 -13.33
N LYS A 4 -18.28 28.44 -13.10
CA LYS A 4 -17.16 28.80 -13.97
C LYS A 4 -16.01 29.27 -13.09
N ASN A 5 -15.04 28.39 -12.82
CA ASN A 5 -13.60 28.71 -12.66
C ASN A 5 -12.78 27.59 -12.00
N LEU A 6 -12.98 26.32 -12.38
CA LEU A 6 -11.90 25.32 -12.23
C LEU A 6 -11.04 25.37 -13.49
N LYS A 7 -9.92 26.10 -13.39
CA LYS A 7 -8.90 26.18 -14.44
C LYS A 7 -8.34 24.77 -14.68
N LYS A 8 -8.68 24.17 -15.83
CA LYS A 8 -7.93 23.05 -16.41
C LYS A 8 -6.49 23.51 -16.68
N GLN A 9 -5.55 23.22 -15.78
CA GLN A 9 -4.14 23.33 -16.09
C GLN A 9 -3.78 22.21 -17.06
N LYS A 10 -3.49 22.57 -18.32
CA LYS A 10 -2.91 21.67 -19.30
C LYS A 10 -1.46 21.38 -18.89
N VAL A 11 -1.21 20.20 -18.36
CA VAL A 11 0.15 19.68 -18.13
C VAL A 11 0.84 19.57 -19.50
N LYS A 12 2.02 20.18 -19.63
CA LYS A 12 2.84 20.13 -20.85
C LYS A 12 3.28 18.68 -21.11
N LYS A 13 3.01 18.19 -22.33
CA LYS A 13 3.54 16.92 -22.87
C LYS A 13 5.09 16.96 -22.89
N GLN A 14 5.73 16.27 -21.95
CA GLN A 14 7.19 16.09 -21.94
C GLN A 14 7.53 14.75 -22.58
N LYS A 15 7.45 14.70 -23.92
CA LYS A 15 7.16 13.44 -24.65
C LYS A 15 8.36 12.62 -25.16
N ASN A 16 9.58 12.79 -24.65
CA ASN A 16 10.73 11.96 -25.08
C ASN A 16 11.63 11.41 -23.95
N THR A 17 11.53 11.93 -22.72
CA THR A 17 12.22 11.38 -21.54
C THR A 17 11.49 10.20 -20.89
N ASP A 18 10.20 10.01 -21.18
CA ASP A 18 9.38 9.00 -20.52
C ASP A 18 9.79 7.55 -20.84
N ILE A 19 10.38 7.29 -22.01
CA ILE A 19 10.76 5.93 -22.41
C ILE A 19 12.06 5.48 -21.71
N GLU A 20 13.10 6.31 -21.72
CA GLU A 20 14.35 6.05 -21.00
C GLU A 20 14.10 5.98 -19.47
N ASN A 21 13.24 6.84 -18.95
CA ASN A 21 12.88 6.82 -17.52
C ASN A 21 12.01 5.62 -17.13
N ARG A 22 11.11 5.15 -18.01
CA ARG A 22 10.37 3.89 -17.79
C ARG A 22 11.31 2.67 -17.79
N MET A 23 12.36 2.70 -18.61
CA MET A 23 13.41 1.68 -18.60
C MET A 23 14.25 1.73 -17.32
N LEU A 24 14.53 2.91 -16.75
CA LEU A 24 15.19 3.05 -15.44
C LEU A 24 14.37 2.45 -14.30
N ILE A 25 13.03 2.61 -14.29
CA ILE A 25 12.15 1.96 -13.32
C ILE A 25 12.19 0.42 -13.46
N HIS A 26 12.52 -0.08 -14.65
CA HIS A 26 12.73 -1.50 -14.99
C HIS A 26 14.15 -2.02 -14.69
N PHE A 27 14.86 -1.41 -13.72
CA PHE A 27 16.17 -1.91 -13.32
C PHE A 27 16.12 -3.40 -12.92
N ASN A 28 17.05 -4.16 -13.51
CA ASN A 28 17.30 -5.61 -13.44
C ASN A 28 16.29 -6.41 -12.58
N THR A 29 15.29 -6.98 -13.25
CA THR A 29 14.09 -7.59 -12.67
C THR A 29 14.28 -9.00 -12.11
N GLN A 30 15.51 -9.48 -11.93
CA GLN A 30 15.74 -10.85 -11.50
C GLN A 30 16.44 -10.92 -10.14
N TYR A 31 15.67 -11.29 -9.12
CA TYR A 31 16.23 -11.88 -7.92
C TYR A 31 16.98 -13.15 -8.33
N SER A 32 18.31 -13.11 -8.24
CA SER A 32 19.14 -14.27 -8.58
C SER A 32 19.32 -15.14 -7.35
N SER A 33 18.68 -16.30 -7.34
CA SER A 33 18.94 -17.32 -6.32
C SER A 33 20.33 -17.93 -6.54
N ILE A 34 21.29 -17.58 -5.70
CA ILE A 34 22.64 -18.16 -5.75
C ILE A 34 22.86 -18.97 -4.47
N SER A 35 23.30 -20.21 -4.61
CA SER A 35 23.66 -21.10 -3.52
C SER A 35 25.05 -21.70 -3.79
N PRO A 36 25.95 -21.77 -2.79
CA PRO A 36 27.27 -22.40 -2.96
C PRO A 36 27.19 -23.91 -3.19
N TYR A 37 26.00 -24.53 -3.09
CA TYR A 37 25.77 -25.95 -3.34
C TYR A 37 25.61 -26.30 -4.83
N ALA A 38 25.89 -25.38 -5.76
CA ALA A 38 25.78 -25.63 -7.19
C ALA A 38 26.65 -26.81 -7.68
N ASP A 39 27.70 -27.20 -6.93
CA ASP A 39 28.61 -28.30 -7.29
C ASP A 39 28.78 -29.40 -6.21
N SER A 40 27.94 -29.43 -5.16
CA SER A 40 27.98 -30.55 -4.20
C SER A 40 26.87 -31.55 -4.50
N THR A 41 27.25 -32.79 -4.79
CA THR A 41 26.35 -33.96 -5.03
C THR A 41 25.41 -34.31 -3.87
N VAL A 42 25.48 -33.60 -2.75
CA VAL A 42 24.54 -33.76 -1.64
C VAL A 42 23.36 -32.82 -1.87
N VAL A 43 22.36 -33.31 -2.62
CA VAL A 43 21.04 -32.69 -2.66
C VAL A 43 20.48 -32.76 -1.24
N LYS A 44 20.63 -31.69 -0.46
CA LYS A 44 19.88 -31.56 0.78
C LYS A 44 18.41 -31.47 0.38
N THR A 45 17.69 -32.56 0.58
CA THR A 45 16.25 -32.61 0.36
C THR A 45 15.62 -31.45 1.12
N PRO A 46 14.88 -30.54 0.44
CA PRO A 46 14.25 -29.41 1.12
C PRO A 46 13.45 -29.90 2.32
N ASP A 47 13.47 -29.16 3.44
CA ASP A 47 12.72 -29.54 4.64
C ASP A 47 11.22 -29.74 4.32
N THR A 48 10.71 -29.05 3.30
CA THR A 48 9.39 -29.21 2.71
C THR A 48 9.14 -30.62 2.13
N VAL A 49 10.15 -31.23 1.51
CA VAL A 49 10.10 -32.58 0.93
C VAL A 49 10.27 -33.65 2.01
N ILE A 50 11.15 -33.44 3.01
CA ILE A 50 11.29 -34.34 4.17
C ILE A 50 10.00 -34.34 5.01
N LYS A 51 9.42 -33.17 5.26
CA LYS A 51 8.11 -33.10 5.93
C LYS A 51 6.99 -33.60 5.03
N GLY A 52 7.06 -33.37 3.72
CA GLY A 52 6.09 -33.89 2.74
C GLY A 52 6.11 -35.42 2.59
N SER A 53 7.18 -36.10 3.00
CA SER A 53 7.21 -37.56 3.12
C SER A 53 6.69 -38.07 4.48
N LEU A 54 6.68 -37.21 5.52
CA LEU A 54 6.18 -37.52 6.86
C LEU A 54 4.71 -37.12 7.08
N TYR A 55 4.19 -36.18 6.30
CA TYR A 55 2.81 -35.69 6.35
C TYR A 55 2.10 -35.88 5.00
N SER A 56 0.83 -36.31 5.04
CA SER A 56 -0.01 -36.43 3.84
C SER A 56 -0.14 -35.10 3.08
N LYS A 57 -0.07 -35.13 1.75
CA LYS A 57 -0.39 -34.00 0.85
C LYS A 57 -1.74 -33.33 1.16
N HIS A 58 -2.65 -34.01 1.85
CA HIS A 58 -4.00 -33.53 2.15
C HIS A 58 -4.10 -32.72 3.45
N ASN A 59 -3.06 -32.72 4.30
CA ASN A 59 -3.06 -32.03 5.61
C ASN A 59 -2.04 -30.88 5.66
N ARG A 60 -1.57 -30.40 4.51
CA ARG A 60 -0.53 -29.36 4.45
C ARG A 60 -1.16 -27.98 4.37
N PHE A 61 -0.82 -27.10 5.31
CA PHE A 61 -1.24 -25.70 5.25
C PHE A 61 -0.31 -24.90 4.33
N VAL A 62 -0.88 -24.10 3.41
CA VAL A 62 -0.11 -23.21 2.51
C VAL A 62 0.79 -22.25 3.31
N SER A 63 0.33 -21.81 4.49
CA SER A 63 1.13 -20.98 5.40
C SER A 63 2.37 -21.70 5.92
N GLU A 64 2.33 -23.02 6.12
CA GLU A 64 3.52 -23.80 6.49
C GLU A 64 4.54 -23.84 5.33
N GLU A 65 4.08 -24.01 4.09
CA GLU A 65 4.96 -23.96 2.91
C GLU A 65 5.65 -22.60 2.81
N TYR A 66 4.89 -21.53 2.99
CA TYR A 66 5.43 -20.17 3.05
C TYR A 66 6.50 -20.02 4.13
N LEU A 67 6.23 -20.43 5.37
CA LEU A 67 7.20 -20.31 6.48
C LEU A 67 8.46 -21.15 6.25
N LEU A 68 8.33 -22.31 5.61
CA LEU A 68 9.48 -23.15 5.26
C LEU A 68 10.33 -22.52 4.17
N ASN A 69 9.72 -21.88 3.17
CA ASN A 69 10.45 -21.11 2.14
C ASN A 69 11.04 -19.81 2.68
N TYR A 70 10.41 -19.22 3.71
CA TYR A 70 10.92 -18.03 4.40
C TYR A 70 12.11 -18.32 5.32
N ARG A 71 12.47 -19.59 5.57
CA ARG A 71 13.69 -19.95 6.31
C ARG A 71 14.93 -19.60 5.48
N SER A 72 15.38 -18.35 5.61
CA SER A 72 16.63 -17.90 5.01
C SER A 72 17.82 -18.58 5.71
N ASN A 73 18.72 -19.13 4.90
CA ASN A 73 20.03 -19.58 5.34
C ASN A 73 21.04 -18.52 4.89
N ASN A 74 22.03 -18.18 5.72
CA ASN A 74 23.14 -17.30 5.34
C ASN A 74 23.94 -17.80 4.11
N ASN A 75 23.83 -19.09 3.79
CA ASN A 75 24.40 -19.68 2.57
C ASN A 75 23.56 -19.37 1.31
N ASN A 76 22.31 -18.91 1.45
CA ASN A 76 21.53 -18.40 0.31
C ASN A 76 22.02 -16.97 0.01
N LEU A 77 22.86 -16.85 -1.02
CA LEU A 77 23.43 -15.58 -1.44
C LEU A 77 22.41 -14.70 -2.15
N GLY A 78 21.24 -15.23 -2.55
CA GLY A 78 20.24 -14.49 -3.32
C GLY A 78 19.75 -13.21 -2.64
N PHE A 79 19.55 -13.24 -1.31
CA PHE A 79 19.21 -12.04 -0.55
C PHE A 79 20.35 -11.00 -0.60
N ARG A 80 21.60 -11.44 -0.42
CA ARG A 80 22.77 -10.55 -0.40
C ARG A 80 23.02 -9.93 -1.78
N THR A 81 22.93 -10.73 -2.83
CA THR A 81 23.12 -10.30 -4.22
C THR A 81 21.99 -9.36 -4.64
N GLY A 82 20.74 -9.70 -4.30
CA GLY A 82 19.58 -8.84 -4.51
C GLY A 82 19.74 -7.50 -3.82
N VAL A 83 20.13 -7.47 -2.55
CA VAL A 83 20.34 -6.23 -1.79
C VAL A 83 21.50 -5.39 -2.33
N ALA A 84 22.62 -6.02 -2.73
CA ALA A 84 23.80 -5.31 -3.24
C ALA A 84 23.50 -4.43 -4.45
N SER A 85 22.66 -4.89 -5.38
CA SER A 85 22.26 -4.14 -6.57
C SER A 85 21.49 -2.85 -6.25
N PHE A 86 20.85 -2.75 -5.08
CA PHE A 86 20.09 -1.57 -4.68
C PHE A 86 20.92 -0.43 -4.09
N PHE A 87 22.24 -0.62 -3.98
CA PHE A 87 23.19 0.45 -3.68
C PHE A 87 23.78 1.08 -4.94
N GLN A 88 23.42 0.60 -6.13
CA GLN A 88 23.91 1.13 -7.40
C GLN A 88 23.17 2.40 -7.82
N ARG A 89 23.79 3.19 -8.72
CA ARG A 89 23.26 4.45 -9.24
C ARG A 89 21.82 4.32 -9.78
N ASP A 90 21.55 3.26 -10.53
CA ASP A 90 20.25 3.07 -11.18
C ASP A 90 19.11 2.79 -10.19
N ALA A 91 19.43 2.14 -9.07
CA ALA A 91 18.48 1.99 -7.97
C ALA A 91 18.16 3.34 -7.33
N ALA A 92 19.17 4.19 -7.11
CA ALA A 92 18.97 5.56 -6.63
C ALA A 92 18.08 6.38 -7.59
N LEU A 93 18.32 6.29 -8.90
CA LEU A 93 17.48 6.94 -9.92
C LEU A 93 16.03 6.42 -9.91
N THR A 94 15.84 5.13 -9.61
CA THR A 94 14.50 4.55 -9.46
C THR A 94 13.76 5.21 -8.29
N PHE A 95 14.39 5.30 -7.12
CA PHE A 95 13.78 5.92 -5.92
C PHE A 95 13.40 7.38 -6.16
N VAL A 96 14.26 8.11 -6.85
CA VAL A 96 14.06 9.51 -7.22
C VAL A 96 12.86 9.71 -8.16
N ASN A 97 12.63 8.76 -9.06
CA ASN A 97 11.57 8.86 -10.08
C ASN A 97 10.30 8.06 -9.73
N LEU A 98 10.13 7.61 -8.47
CA LEU A 98 8.92 6.88 -8.06
C LEU A 98 7.63 7.70 -8.25
N ASN A 99 7.70 9.03 -8.26
CA ASN A 99 6.56 9.89 -8.55
C ASN A 99 5.99 9.69 -9.96
N MET A 100 6.77 9.13 -10.89
CA MET A 100 6.33 8.84 -12.26
C MET A 100 5.36 7.65 -12.34
N GLU A 101 5.23 6.85 -11.27
CA GLU A 101 4.23 5.78 -11.19
C GLU A 101 2.80 6.33 -11.08
N GLU A 102 2.64 7.58 -10.64
CA GLU A 102 1.35 8.25 -10.55
C GLU A 102 0.93 8.76 -11.92
N GLU A 103 0.26 7.89 -12.69
CA GLU A 103 -0.32 8.26 -13.98
C GLU A 103 -1.73 8.82 -13.81
N GLY A 104 -2.09 9.91 -14.48
CA GLY A 104 -3.51 10.30 -14.53
C GLY A 104 -3.83 11.58 -15.29
N GLU A 105 -4.74 11.45 -16.26
CA GLU A 105 -5.76 12.45 -16.52
C GLU A 105 -6.85 12.31 -15.42
N ASP A 106 -7.62 13.37 -15.13
CA ASP A 106 -8.72 13.36 -14.14
C ASP A 106 -8.31 13.11 -12.66
N ILE A 107 -7.25 13.79 -12.20
CA ILE A 107 -6.83 13.78 -10.79
C ILE A 107 -7.60 14.83 -9.98
N ILE A 108 -7.98 14.47 -8.75
CA ILE A 108 -8.58 15.38 -7.76
C ILE A 108 -7.53 15.71 -6.70
N GLU A 109 -7.04 16.95 -6.68
CA GLU A 109 -6.11 17.42 -5.66
C GLU A 109 -6.78 17.50 -4.29
N LEU A 110 -6.10 16.96 -3.26
CA LEU A 110 -6.59 17.07 -1.89
C LEU A 110 -6.15 18.41 -1.27
N PRO A 111 -6.95 18.95 -0.33
CA PRO A 111 -6.54 20.11 0.46
C PRO A 111 -5.20 19.88 1.16
N SER A 112 -4.45 20.95 1.42
CA SER A 112 -3.21 20.84 2.19
C SER A 112 -3.48 20.29 3.59
N PHE A 113 -2.61 19.37 4.02
CA PHE A 113 -2.66 18.79 5.35
C PHE A 113 -2.41 19.85 6.44
N LYS A 114 -2.94 19.59 7.63
CA LYS A 114 -2.82 20.44 8.82
C LYS A 114 -2.24 19.62 9.96
N ASN A 115 -1.41 20.27 10.77
CA ASN A 115 -0.85 19.65 11.96
C ASN A 115 -1.93 19.22 12.95
N ILE A 116 -1.91 17.94 13.30
CA ILE A 116 -2.76 17.36 14.34
C ILE A 116 -2.17 17.73 15.70
N ARG A 117 -2.95 18.43 16.53
CA ARG A 117 -2.48 18.95 17.82
C ARG A 117 -2.56 17.94 18.96
N VAL A 118 -3.26 16.83 18.77
CA VAL A 118 -3.41 15.78 19.79
C VAL A 118 -2.05 15.11 20.01
N GLY A 119 -1.63 15.00 21.27
CA GLY A 119 -0.40 14.30 21.61
C GLY A 119 -0.45 12.82 21.22
N LEU A 120 0.65 12.28 20.69
CA LEU A 120 0.74 10.89 20.26
C LEU A 120 0.37 9.90 21.38
N SER A 121 0.80 10.18 22.61
CA SER A 121 0.47 9.36 23.78
C SER A 121 -1.03 9.31 24.06
N THR A 122 -1.76 10.40 23.82
CA THR A 122 -3.22 10.46 23.91
C THR A 122 -3.86 9.65 22.81
N ALA A 123 -3.42 9.80 21.55
CA ALA A 123 -3.95 9.03 20.42
C ALA A 123 -3.81 7.51 20.65
N ILE A 124 -2.64 7.05 21.10
CA ILE A 124 -2.39 5.63 21.40
C ILE A 124 -3.32 5.12 22.51
N LYS A 125 -3.46 5.89 23.61
CA LYS A 125 -4.30 5.48 24.75
C LYS A 125 -5.78 5.43 24.40
N SER A 126 -6.26 6.39 23.62
CA SER A 126 -7.67 6.52 23.23
C SER A 126 -8.07 5.57 22.10
N ARG A 127 -7.14 5.11 21.27
CA ARG A 127 -7.44 4.28 20.09
C ARG A 127 -8.17 3.00 20.49
N ARG A 128 -9.36 2.78 19.94
CA ARG A 128 -10.18 1.57 20.09
C ARG A 128 -10.79 1.19 18.74
N SER A 129 -11.11 -0.10 18.59
CA SER A 129 -11.75 -0.62 17.39
C SER A 129 -13.25 -0.33 17.43
N VAL A 130 -13.66 0.70 16.70
CA VAL A 130 -15.08 1.11 16.58
C VAL A 130 -15.71 0.33 15.43
N ARG A 131 -16.88 -0.28 15.66
CA ARG A 131 -17.52 -1.20 14.71
C ARG A 131 -18.91 -0.76 14.23
N ARG A 132 -19.42 0.35 14.76
CA ARG A 132 -20.70 0.97 14.41
C ARG A 132 -20.45 2.41 14.04
N TYR A 133 -20.94 2.82 12.88
CA TYR A 133 -20.71 4.15 12.34
C TYR A 133 -22.01 4.90 12.10
N SER A 134 -21.99 6.21 12.30
CA SER A 134 -23.12 7.09 12.00
C SER A 134 -23.03 7.64 10.58
N ASN A 135 -24.20 7.86 9.96
CA ASN A 135 -24.32 8.37 8.58
C ASN A 135 -24.06 9.89 8.49
N LYS A 136 -22.99 10.39 9.13
CA LYS A 136 -22.59 11.80 9.16
C LYS A 136 -21.56 12.09 8.07
N PHE A 137 -21.58 13.32 7.56
CA PHE A 137 -20.56 13.77 6.61
C PHE A 137 -19.18 13.91 7.26
N MET A 138 -18.14 13.46 6.57
CA MET A 138 -16.74 13.70 6.92
C MET A 138 -16.17 14.84 6.07
N SER A 139 -15.33 15.68 6.67
CA SER A 139 -14.70 16.81 5.97
C SER A 139 -13.62 16.33 5.02
N LEU A 140 -13.55 16.89 3.79
CA LEU A 140 -12.46 16.59 2.86
C LEU A 140 -11.07 16.93 3.43
N ASN A 141 -10.98 17.94 4.31
CA ASN A 141 -9.72 18.25 5.00
C ASN A 141 -9.29 17.14 5.96
N ASP A 142 -10.24 16.45 6.60
CA ASP A 142 -9.92 15.36 7.52
C ASP A 142 -9.52 14.11 6.74
N VAL A 143 -10.17 13.83 5.61
CA VAL A 143 -9.75 12.80 4.66
C VAL A 143 -8.31 13.06 4.19
N ALA A 144 -8.00 14.29 3.78
CA ALA A 144 -6.67 14.69 3.36
C ALA A 144 -5.63 14.46 4.46
N ASN A 145 -5.93 14.87 5.70
CA ASN A 145 -5.06 14.61 6.86
C ASN A 145 -4.87 13.12 7.13
N ILE A 146 -5.95 12.33 7.10
CA ILE A 146 -5.88 10.88 7.30
C ILE A 146 -4.94 10.26 6.28
N LEU A 147 -5.14 10.51 4.99
CA LEU A 147 -4.31 9.93 3.93
C LEU A 147 -2.86 10.45 3.96
N TYR A 148 -2.67 11.73 4.27
CA TYR A 148 -1.34 12.34 4.38
C TYR A 148 -0.51 11.69 5.50
N TYR A 149 -1.02 11.63 6.72
CA TYR A 149 -0.28 11.05 7.84
C TYR A 149 -0.23 9.51 7.81
N THR A 150 -1.08 8.89 7.00
CA THR A 150 -1.03 7.44 6.77
C THR A 150 0.10 7.06 5.82
N GLN A 151 0.22 7.74 4.67
CA GLN A 151 1.14 7.33 3.60
C GLN A 151 1.72 8.48 2.73
N GLY A 152 1.40 9.73 3.03
CA GLY A 152 1.85 10.90 2.28
C GLY A 152 3.37 11.14 2.40
N ILE A 153 3.89 12.04 1.55
CA ILE A 153 5.31 12.44 1.57
C ILE A 153 5.57 13.42 2.72
N CYS A 154 6.42 13.02 3.65
CA CYS A 154 6.73 13.80 4.85
C CYS A 154 8.13 14.43 4.85
N ASP A 155 9.06 13.87 4.09
CA ASP A 155 10.45 14.36 4.07
C ASP A 155 11.16 14.01 2.75
N GLU A 156 12.33 14.60 2.53
CA GLU A 156 13.18 14.35 1.37
C GLU A 156 14.65 14.22 1.78
N VAL A 157 15.34 13.20 1.27
CA VAL A 157 16.75 12.94 1.58
C VAL A 157 17.61 12.90 0.33
N GLU A 158 18.89 13.23 0.50
CA GLU A 158 19.87 13.13 -0.59
C GLU A 158 20.19 11.66 -0.91
N PRO A 159 20.27 11.31 -2.20
CA PRO A 159 20.65 9.98 -2.64
C PRO A 159 22.13 9.68 -2.32
N TYR A 160 22.41 8.51 -1.73
CA TYR A 160 23.76 8.12 -1.30
C TYR A 160 24.81 7.97 -2.41
N ASN A 161 24.43 7.98 -3.69
CA ASN A 161 25.31 7.71 -4.85
C ASN A 161 24.91 8.51 -6.11
N LEU A 162 24.33 9.69 -5.97
CA LEU A 162 24.12 10.63 -7.09
C LEU A 162 24.78 11.97 -6.76
N GLU A 163 25.30 12.66 -7.76
CA GLU A 163 25.86 14.01 -7.55
C GLU A 163 24.76 14.96 -7.06
N SER A 164 25.11 15.86 -6.12
CA SER A 164 24.21 16.72 -5.32
C SER A 164 23.20 17.59 -6.12
N ASN A 165 23.32 17.65 -7.45
CA ASN A 165 22.38 18.37 -8.33
C ASN A 165 21.26 17.48 -8.89
N GLU A 166 21.25 16.18 -8.61
CA GLU A 166 20.20 15.26 -9.02
C GLU A 166 19.12 15.15 -7.92
N LYS A 167 17.85 15.18 -8.35
CA LYS A 167 16.60 15.17 -7.55
C LYS A 167 16.67 14.33 -6.25
N LYS A 168 15.95 14.76 -5.21
CA LYS A 168 15.90 14.11 -3.88
C LYS A 168 15.01 12.86 -3.85
N ILE A 169 15.31 11.95 -2.91
CA ILE A 169 14.47 10.79 -2.59
C ILE A 169 13.38 11.23 -1.62
N LYS A 170 12.12 10.98 -1.98
CA LYS A 170 10.95 11.32 -1.16
C LYS A 170 10.64 10.20 -0.16
N LEU A 171 10.40 10.57 1.10
CA LEU A 171 10.08 9.67 2.20
C LEU A 171 8.60 9.75 2.58
N ARG A 172 7.98 8.59 2.82
CA ARG A 172 6.58 8.50 3.26
C ARG A 172 6.47 8.55 4.78
N ALA A 173 5.26 8.83 5.27
CA ALA A 173 4.92 8.80 6.69
C ALA A 173 5.12 7.41 7.33
N ASN A 174 4.94 6.34 6.56
CA ASN A 174 5.18 4.97 7.01
C ASN A 174 6.60 4.51 6.62
N PRO A 175 7.26 3.69 7.45
CA PRO A 175 8.47 3.00 7.03
C PRO A 175 8.15 1.96 5.94
N SER A 176 9.19 1.58 5.20
CA SER A 176 9.10 0.55 4.16
C SER A 176 10.45 -0.14 4.00
N ALA A 177 10.44 -1.47 3.84
CA ALA A 177 11.65 -2.26 3.68
C ALA A 177 12.45 -1.80 2.45
N GLY A 178 13.56 -1.09 2.70
CA GLY A 178 14.40 -0.53 1.64
C GLY A 178 13.73 0.58 0.82
N GLY A 179 12.69 1.24 1.35
CA GLY A 179 12.04 2.39 0.71
C GLY A 179 11.30 2.07 -0.59
N LEU A 180 10.88 0.82 -0.78
CA LEU A 180 10.27 0.37 -2.05
C LEU A 180 8.75 0.63 -2.13
N TYR A 181 8.10 0.84 -0.98
CA TYR A 181 6.68 1.15 -0.84
C TYR A 181 5.75 0.26 -1.72
N PRO A 182 5.78 -1.07 -1.52
CA PRO A 182 4.97 -2.05 -2.24
C PRO A 182 3.46 -1.92 -1.99
N ILE A 183 3.02 -1.24 -0.94
CA ILE A 183 1.60 -1.09 -0.60
C ILE A 183 1.02 0.18 -1.22
N GLN A 184 -0.10 0.06 -1.94
CA GLN A 184 -0.87 1.17 -2.48
C GLN A 184 -2.25 1.21 -1.83
N LEU A 185 -2.72 2.41 -1.48
CA LEU A 185 -4.03 2.59 -0.87
C LEU A 185 -5.09 2.86 -1.94
N TYR A 186 -6.06 1.97 -1.99
CA TYR A 186 -7.33 2.15 -2.67
C TYR A 186 -8.37 2.47 -1.62
N VAL A 187 -9.27 3.40 -1.90
CA VAL A 187 -10.14 3.99 -0.90
C VAL A 187 -11.54 4.10 -1.45
N TYR A 188 -12.48 3.38 -0.84
CA TYR A 188 -13.89 3.69 -1.02
C TYR A 188 -14.27 4.84 -0.09
N MET A 189 -14.93 5.85 -0.63
CA MET A 189 -15.34 7.06 0.09
C MET A 189 -16.85 7.28 -0.08
N LYS A 190 -17.50 7.57 1.04
CA LYS A 190 -18.95 7.82 1.13
C LYS A 190 -19.23 8.98 2.08
N ASN A 191 -20.17 9.85 1.72
CA ASN A 191 -20.54 11.02 2.52
C ASN A 191 -19.34 11.91 2.88
N ILE A 192 -18.44 12.14 1.92
CA ILE A 192 -17.35 13.11 2.07
C ILE A 192 -17.84 14.45 1.53
N LYS A 193 -17.66 15.54 2.29
CA LYS A 193 -18.06 16.87 1.82
C LYS A 193 -17.31 17.24 0.53
N ASP A 194 -18.04 17.76 -0.45
CA ASP A 194 -17.49 18.24 -1.73
C ASP A 194 -16.74 17.17 -2.56
N LEU A 195 -16.98 15.89 -2.29
CA LEU A 195 -16.43 14.77 -3.05
C LEU A 195 -17.55 13.78 -3.37
N GLU A 196 -17.53 13.26 -4.60
CA GLU A 196 -18.52 12.28 -5.04
C GLU A 196 -18.29 10.92 -4.35
N ASP A 197 -19.36 10.18 -4.05
CA ASP A 197 -19.23 8.83 -3.53
C ASP A 197 -18.63 7.90 -4.59
N GLY A 198 -17.62 7.11 -4.23
CA GLY A 198 -16.91 6.26 -5.19
C GLY A 198 -15.66 5.61 -4.65
N VAL A 199 -14.91 4.96 -5.55
CA VAL A 199 -13.62 4.33 -5.24
C VAL A 199 -12.51 5.15 -5.88
N TYR A 200 -11.45 5.38 -5.12
CA TYR A 200 -10.31 6.21 -5.49
C TYR A 200 -9.00 5.47 -5.24
N THR A 201 -7.98 5.74 -6.04
CA THR A 201 -6.59 5.42 -5.69
C THR A 201 -5.97 6.65 -5.05
N TYR A 202 -5.32 6.49 -3.90
CA TYR A 202 -4.55 7.58 -3.29
C TYR A 202 -3.15 7.66 -3.89
N TYR A 203 -2.78 8.87 -4.30
CA TYR A 203 -1.51 9.22 -4.90
C TYR A 203 -0.69 10.07 -3.92
N PRO A 204 0.26 9.47 -3.18
CA PRO A 204 0.98 10.17 -2.12
C PRO A 204 1.92 11.27 -2.63
N TYR A 205 2.53 11.15 -3.81
CA TYR A 205 3.51 12.13 -4.32
C TYR A 205 2.87 13.43 -4.77
N SER A 206 1.69 13.36 -5.38
CA SER A 206 0.88 14.51 -5.76
C SER A 206 -0.15 14.91 -4.70
N HIS A 207 -0.25 14.14 -3.61
CA HIS A 207 -1.27 14.27 -2.57
C HIS A 207 -2.68 14.43 -3.18
N SER A 208 -3.10 13.41 -3.92
CA SER A 208 -4.30 13.48 -4.74
C SER A 208 -5.06 12.16 -4.80
N LEU A 209 -6.28 12.21 -5.33
CA LEU A 209 -7.14 11.05 -5.57
C LEU A 209 -7.34 10.85 -7.06
N LYS A 210 -7.21 9.61 -7.52
CA LYS A 210 -7.60 9.20 -8.86
C LYS A 210 -8.88 8.37 -8.81
N PRO A 211 -9.99 8.83 -9.41
CA PRO A 211 -11.23 8.05 -9.46
C PRO A 211 -11.03 6.74 -10.22
N ILE A 212 -11.59 5.66 -9.68
CA ILE A 212 -11.70 4.38 -10.38
C ILE A 212 -13.10 4.29 -10.96
N LYS A 213 -13.18 3.93 -12.24
CA LYS A 213 -14.45 3.72 -12.92
C LYS A 213 -15.08 2.44 -12.38
N VAL A 214 -16.01 2.59 -11.45
CA VAL A 214 -16.83 1.51 -10.90
C VAL A 214 -18.29 1.74 -11.26
N ASN A 215 -19.00 0.67 -11.61
CA ASN A 215 -20.44 0.74 -11.77
C ASN A 215 -21.10 0.82 -10.39
N LYS A 216 -21.61 2.02 -10.05
CA LYS A 216 -22.20 2.32 -8.73
C LYS A 216 -23.42 1.45 -8.42
N GLU A 217 -24.21 1.08 -9.44
CA GLU A 217 -25.42 0.26 -9.25
C GLU A 217 -25.08 -1.18 -8.86
N SER A 218 -23.87 -1.66 -9.21
CA SER A 218 -23.36 -2.98 -8.83
C SER A 218 -22.53 -2.99 -7.55
N LEU A 219 -22.38 -1.84 -6.89
CA LEU A 219 -21.59 -1.74 -5.67
C LEU A 219 -22.33 -2.39 -4.50
N LYS A 220 -21.73 -3.41 -3.91
CA LYS A 220 -22.28 -4.20 -2.81
C LYS A 220 -21.45 -3.92 -1.56
N ILE A 221 -21.87 -2.92 -0.78
CA ILE A 221 -21.12 -2.44 0.40
C ILE A 221 -21.05 -3.51 1.49
N ASP A 222 -22.05 -4.38 1.57
CA ASP A 222 -22.10 -5.56 2.43
C ASP A 222 -20.91 -6.51 2.21
N LYS A 223 -20.38 -6.58 0.98
CA LYS A 223 -19.21 -7.40 0.63
C LYS A 223 -17.90 -6.91 1.24
N PHE A 224 -17.85 -5.68 1.72
CA PHE A 224 -16.67 -5.12 2.38
C PHE A 224 -16.52 -5.56 3.84
N ALA A 225 -17.59 -6.07 4.46
CA ALA A 225 -17.59 -6.54 5.84
C ALA A 225 -18.64 -7.63 6.01
N GLU A 226 -18.34 -8.84 5.53
CA GLU A 226 -19.30 -9.96 5.53
C GLU A 226 -19.35 -10.72 6.86
N PHE A 227 -18.27 -10.66 7.64
CA PHE A 227 -18.13 -11.47 8.85
C PHE A 227 -17.92 -10.60 10.10
N GLY A 228 -18.63 -10.97 11.16
CA GLY A 228 -18.51 -10.37 12.48
C GLY A 228 -19.57 -9.31 12.79
N THR A 229 -19.27 -8.44 13.75
CA THR A 229 -20.23 -7.46 14.27
C THR A 229 -20.06 -6.07 13.67
N LEU A 230 -19.18 -5.90 12.68
CA LEU A 230 -18.91 -4.61 12.06
C LEU A 230 -19.89 -4.35 10.93
N ASN A 231 -20.50 -3.16 10.93
CA ASN A 231 -21.34 -2.70 9.83
C ASN A 231 -20.60 -1.58 9.06
N SER A 232 -20.27 -1.82 7.80
CA SER A 232 -19.54 -0.90 6.92
C SER A 232 -20.45 0.09 6.16
N GLU A 233 -21.78 -0.07 6.22
CA GLU A 233 -22.74 0.66 5.40
C GLU A 233 -22.68 2.18 5.61
N ASN A 234 -22.47 2.60 6.86
CA ASN A 234 -22.39 4.01 7.26
C ASN A 234 -20.94 4.51 7.44
N ALA A 235 -19.94 3.69 7.09
CA ALA A 235 -18.56 4.15 7.14
C ALA A 235 -18.29 5.23 6.10
N ASN A 236 -17.45 6.20 6.45
CA ASN A 236 -17.07 7.27 5.53
C ASN A 236 -15.95 6.85 4.59
N ILE A 237 -15.03 6.04 5.10
CA ILE A 237 -13.83 5.58 4.37
C ILE A 237 -13.66 4.08 4.61
N ILE A 238 -13.40 3.35 3.54
CA ILE A 238 -12.91 1.97 3.59
C ILE A 238 -11.63 1.91 2.78
N VAL A 239 -10.52 1.59 3.43
CA VAL A 239 -9.19 1.51 2.83
C VAL A 239 -8.88 0.06 2.51
N PHE A 240 -8.54 -0.20 1.24
CA PHE A 240 -8.00 -1.45 0.74
C PHE A 240 -6.50 -1.32 0.55
N TYR A 241 -5.74 -2.17 1.24
CA TYR A 241 -4.28 -2.19 1.17
C TYR A 241 -3.90 -3.16 0.05
N VAL A 242 -3.47 -2.61 -1.08
CA VAL A 242 -3.12 -3.40 -2.27
C VAL A 242 -1.61 -3.58 -2.33
N TYR A 243 -1.16 -4.83 -2.17
CA TYR A 243 0.24 -5.18 -2.32
C TYR A 243 0.59 -5.39 -3.80
N ASN A 244 1.61 -4.71 -4.28
CA ASN A 244 2.22 -4.96 -5.58
C ASN A 244 3.48 -5.83 -5.42
N PHE A 245 3.33 -7.11 -5.77
CA PHE A 245 4.36 -8.14 -5.66
C PHE A 245 5.68 -7.73 -6.32
N LEU A 246 5.64 -7.10 -7.49
CA LEU A 246 6.84 -6.81 -8.28
C LEU A 246 7.72 -5.70 -7.67
N LYS A 247 7.17 -4.88 -6.77
CA LYS A 247 7.91 -3.73 -6.22
C LYS A 247 9.09 -4.16 -5.36
N ASN A 248 8.88 -5.13 -4.48
CA ASN A 248 9.88 -5.54 -3.49
C ASN A 248 10.42 -6.96 -3.67
N SER A 249 9.72 -7.83 -4.40
CA SER A 249 10.23 -9.18 -4.73
C SER A 249 11.51 -9.13 -5.57
N ARG A 250 11.68 -8.12 -6.42
CA ARG A 250 12.94 -7.90 -7.16
C ARG A 250 14.16 -7.71 -6.26
N LYS A 251 13.98 -7.21 -5.03
CA LYS A 251 15.06 -7.04 -4.04
C LYS A 251 15.16 -8.21 -3.08
N TYR A 252 14.02 -8.70 -2.61
CA TYR A 252 13.94 -9.61 -1.46
C TYR A 252 13.44 -11.02 -1.81
N GLY A 253 13.13 -11.30 -3.07
CA GLY A 253 12.49 -12.55 -3.49
C GLY A 253 11.21 -12.81 -2.70
N ASP A 254 11.02 -14.05 -2.26
CA ASP A 254 9.87 -14.48 -1.46
C ASP A 254 9.76 -13.74 -0.12
N GLY A 255 10.88 -13.25 0.42
CA GLY A 255 10.90 -12.47 1.65
C GLY A 255 10.19 -11.12 1.52
N GLY A 256 10.00 -10.63 0.29
CA GLY A 256 9.26 -9.40 0.00
C GLY A 256 7.84 -9.42 0.55
N PHE A 257 7.17 -10.58 0.51
CA PHE A 257 5.79 -10.67 1.02
C PHE A 257 5.73 -10.46 2.54
N ALA A 258 6.67 -11.00 3.32
CA ALA A 258 6.71 -10.79 4.77
C ALA A 258 6.83 -9.31 5.11
N TYR A 259 7.74 -8.62 4.41
CA TYR A 259 7.97 -7.19 4.60
C TYR A 259 6.74 -6.37 4.20
N ALA A 260 6.01 -6.78 3.15
CA ALA A 260 4.79 -6.10 2.73
C ALA A 260 3.68 -6.21 3.77
N LEU A 261 3.55 -7.37 4.44
CA LEU A 261 2.57 -7.56 5.52
C LEU A 261 2.91 -6.71 6.76
N ILE A 262 4.20 -6.59 7.12
CA ILE A 262 4.65 -5.70 8.19
C ILE A 262 4.34 -4.25 7.84
N GLU A 263 4.72 -3.80 6.63
CA GLU A 263 4.44 -2.45 6.15
C GLU A 263 2.94 -2.15 6.13
N THR A 264 2.11 -3.12 5.74
CA THR A 264 0.65 -2.98 5.77
C THR A 264 0.15 -2.69 7.18
N GLY A 265 0.67 -3.39 8.19
CA GLY A 265 0.34 -3.14 9.59
C GLY A 265 0.82 -1.78 10.10
N GLU A 266 1.99 -1.31 9.65
CA GLU A 266 2.52 0.02 9.97
C GLU A 266 1.61 1.13 9.41
N ILE A 267 1.19 0.98 8.15
CA ILE A 267 0.27 1.92 7.50
C ILE A 267 -1.11 1.89 8.20
N ALA A 268 -1.65 0.69 8.50
CA ALA A 268 -2.92 0.55 9.19
C ALA A 268 -2.91 1.17 10.60
N GLN A 269 -1.82 0.99 11.35
CA GLN A 269 -1.67 1.61 12.66
C GLN A 269 -1.60 3.14 12.57
N ASN A 270 -0.86 3.70 11.61
CA ASN A 270 -0.84 5.15 11.37
C ASN A 270 -2.25 5.68 11.09
N LEU A 271 -2.99 5.01 10.19
CA LEU A 271 -4.36 5.38 9.87
C LEU A 271 -5.25 5.37 11.11
N GLN A 272 -5.21 4.30 11.92
CA GLN A 272 -6.03 4.23 13.14
C GLN A 272 -5.68 5.33 14.15
N LEU A 273 -4.39 5.64 14.34
CA LEU A 273 -3.96 6.68 15.27
C LEU A 273 -4.38 8.07 14.81
N VAL A 274 -4.25 8.35 13.50
CA VAL A 274 -4.65 9.63 12.91
C VAL A 274 -6.17 9.80 12.96
N SER A 275 -6.93 8.76 12.59
CA SER A 275 -8.39 8.75 12.73
C SER A 275 -8.82 9.02 14.16
N THR A 276 -8.22 8.31 15.14
CA THR A 276 -8.50 8.52 16.57
C THR A 276 -8.20 9.97 17.00
N ALA A 277 -7.06 10.52 16.57
CA ALA A 277 -6.65 11.88 16.91
C ALA A 277 -7.59 12.95 16.31
N LEU A 278 -8.27 12.65 15.21
CA LEU A 278 -9.27 13.51 14.58
C LEU A 278 -10.70 13.27 15.10
N GLY A 279 -10.88 12.32 16.04
CA GLY A 279 -12.18 12.01 16.63
C GLY A 279 -13.02 10.99 15.85
N TYR A 280 -12.40 10.26 14.91
CA TYR A 280 -13.05 9.21 14.15
C TYR A 280 -12.75 7.82 14.73
N GLY A 281 -13.73 6.92 14.61
CA GLY A 281 -13.55 5.51 14.90
C GLY A 281 -12.92 4.79 13.71
N ALA A 282 -11.99 3.86 13.99
CA ALA A 282 -11.37 3.02 12.96
C ALA A 282 -11.34 1.54 13.40
N CYS A 283 -11.45 0.61 12.45
CA CYS A 283 -11.33 -0.81 12.71
C CYS A 283 -10.79 -1.57 11.50
N ASP A 284 -9.79 -2.40 11.74
CA ASP A 284 -9.29 -3.35 10.77
C ASP A 284 -10.26 -4.52 10.56
N ILE A 285 -10.30 -5.05 9.34
CA ILE A 285 -11.20 -6.15 8.95
C ILE A 285 -10.42 -7.21 8.20
N GLY A 286 -10.58 -8.47 8.62
CA GLY A 286 -10.12 -9.64 7.87
C GLY A 286 -11.23 -10.41 7.16
N GLY A 287 -12.51 -10.13 7.48
CA GLY A 287 -13.67 -10.84 6.95
C GLY A 287 -14.37 -10.07 5.83
N TYR A 288 -13.78 -10.08 4.64
CA TYR A 288 -14.29 -9.41 3.44
C TYR A 288 -14.21 -10.34 2.21
N GLU A 289 -15.07 -10.10 1.21
CA GLU A 289 -15.05 -10.90 -0.02
C GLU A 289 -13.94 -10.42 -0.96
N LYS A 290 -12.77 -11.04 -0.83
CA LYS A 290 -11.55 -10.63 -1.53
C LYS A 290 -11.71 -10.64 -3.05
N GLN A 291 -12.35 -11.66 -3.63
CA GLN A 291 -12.48 -11.76 -5.08
C GLN A 291 -13.32 -10.61 -5.64
N TYR A 292 -14.46 -10.31 -4.98
CA TYR A 292 -15.32 -9.19 -5.36
C TYR A 292 -14.57 -7.86 -5.34
N ILE A 293 -13.77 -7.62 -4.30
CA ILE A 293 -13.02 -6.37 -4.15
C ILE A 293 -11.95 -6.28 -5.24
N GLU A 294 -11.21 -7.35 -5.52
CA GLU A 294 -10.17 -7.35 -6.55
C GLU A 294 -10.74 -7.06 -7.95
N GLU A 295 -11.91 -7.63 -8.26
CA GLU A 295 -12.67 -7.32 -9.48
C GLU A 295 -13.13 -5.85 -9.50
N LEU A 296 -13.66 -5.33 -8.39
CA LEU A 296 -14.09 -3.93 -8.25
C LEU A 296 -12.93 -2.95 -8.46
N LEU A 297 -11.75 -3.26 -7.93
CA LEU A 297 -10.54 -2.43 -8.07
C LEU A 297 -9.85 -2.61 -9.44
N ASN A 298 -10.34 -3.53 -10.28
CA ASN A 298 -9.75 -3.90 -11.56
C ASN A 298 -8.28 -4.33 -11.42
N ILE A 299 -8.01 -5.21 -10.45
CA ILE A 299 -6.68 -5.81 -10.21
C ILE A 299 -6.75 -7.33 -10.37
N ASP A 300 -5.61 -7.95 -10.65
CA ASP A 300 -5.52 -9.35 -11.08
C ASP A 300 -5.51 -10.37 -9.94
N GLY A 301 -5.36 -9.93 -8.69
CA GLY A 301 -5.34 -10.80 -7.51
C GLY A 301 -4.05 -11.64 -7.35
N VAL A 302 -3.08 -11.49 -8.26
CA VAL A 302 -1.79 -12.20 -8.24
C VAL A 302 -0.64 -11.20 -8.03
N LEU A 303 -0.35 -10.38 -9.04
CA LEU A 303 0.67 -9.32 -9.02
C LEU A 303 0.23 -8.16 -8.13
N LYS A 304 -1.04 -7.78 -8.20
CA LYS A 304 -1.68 -6.84 -7.29
C LYS A 304 -2.83 -7.51 -6.58
N HIS A 305 -2.77 -7.58 -5.25
CA HIS A 305 -3.83 -8.20 -4.47
C HIS A 305 -4.07 -7.48 -3.15
N VAL A 306 -5.30 -7.56 -2.66
CA VAL A 306 -5.71 -6.95 -1.39
C VAL A 306 -5.18 -7.81 -0.24
N VAL A 307 -4.36 -7.23 0.63
CA VAL A 307 -3.76 -7.93 1.78
C VAL A 307 -4.40 -7.56 3.12
N HIS A 308 -5.07 -6.42 3.19
CA HIS A 308 -5.70 -5.92 4.41
C HIS A 308 -6.79 -4.89 4.10
N MET A 309 -7.63 -4.62 5.10
CA MET A 309 -8.64 -3.57 5.04
C MET A 309 -8.82 -2.86 6.37
N THR A 310 -9.12 -1.55 6.31
CA THR A 310 -9.46 -0.74 7.47
C THR A 310 -10.66 0.15 7.16
N VAL A 311 -11.61 0.21 8.09
CA VAL A 311 -12.82 1.02 7.99
C VAL A 311 -12.74 2.18 8.95
N VAL A 312 -13.15 3.37 8.50
CA VAL A 312 -13.14 4.61 9.29
C VAL A 312 -14.46 5.35 9.12
N GLY A 313 -14.98 5.90 10.22
CA GLY A 313 -16.15 6.75 10.19
C GLY A 313 -16.43 7.41 11.54
N TRP A 314 -17.47 8.23 11.57
CA TRP A 314 -18.00 8.75 12.82
C TRP A 314 -18.54 7.61 13.69
N GLU A 315 -18.07 7.51 14.93
CA GLU A 315 -18.63 6.56 15.89
C GLU A 315 -20.13 6.83 16.07
N GLN A 316 -20.92 5.75 16.09
CA GLN A 316 -22.33 5.83 16.46
C GLN A 316 -22.41 5.92 17.99
N GLU A 317 -22.88 7.05 18.50
CA GLU A 317 -23.27 7.18 19.91
C GLU A 317 -24.55 6.37 20.14
N ASP A 318 -24.57 5.55 21.20
CA ASP A 318 -25.74 4.79 21.65
C ASP A 318 -26.80 5.70 22.30
#